data_AF-A0A257W788-F1
#
_entry.id   AF-A0A257W788-F1
#
_cell.length_a   1.000
_cell.length_b   1.000
_cell.length_c   1.000
_cell.angle_alpha   90.00
_cell.angle_beta   90.00
_cell.angle_gamma   90.00
#
_symmetry.space_group_name_H-M   'P 1'
#
loop_
_entity.id
_entity.type
_entity.pdbx_description
1 polymer ?
#
loop_
_entity_poly.entity_id
_entity_poly.type
_entity_poly.pdbx_seq_one_letter_code
_entity_poly.pdbx_strand_id
1 'polypeptide(L)'
;MIPIRGFNYRHLFVADYHRDHPTQPIIGTEMGSTVSTRGEYAKDTIRNYLHDHDLNAPWWASTAEAWWKPAAENKYWLGGFIWTGFDYRGEPTPFRWPNINSHFGVMDVCGFPKNNYYYYQSWWTDKDVLNISPHWNWTIKWGQPAPVIDVWVNSNADSVELVLNGKKLGMKTMPRNG
;
A
#
# COMPACT_ATOMS: atom_id res chain seq x y z
N MET A 1 10.79 -11.35 31.25
CA MET A 1 9.46 -11.50 30.61
C MET A 1 9.21 -10.28 29.75
N ILE A 2 8.79 -10.44 28.49
CA ILE A 2 8.48 -9.31 27.61
C ILE A 2 6.99 -8.97 27.78
N PRO A 3 6.62 -7.72 28.15
CA PRO A 3 5.24 -7.37 28.47
C PRO A 3 4.31 -7.36 27.24
N ILE A 4 4.84 -7.02 26.06
CA ILE A 4 4.08 -6.95 24.79
C ILE A 4 4.85 -7.72 23.72
N ARG A 5 4.17 -8.59 22.98
CA ARG A 5 4.79 -9.34 21.89
C ARG A 5 4.81 -8.50 20.61
N GLY A 6 6.01 -8.20 20.13
CA GLY A 6 6.25 -7.57 18.82
C GLY A 6 6.33 -8.59 17.69
N PHE A 7 5.77 -8.26 16.53
CA PHE A 7 5.93 -8.99 15.28
C PHE A 7 6.53 -8.07 14.21
N ASN A 8 7.62 -8.50 13.56
CA ASN A 8 8.12 -7.85 12.35
C ASN A 8 7.73 -8.72 11.16
N TYR A 9 6.86 -8.22 10.29
CA TYR A 9 6.42 -8.84 9.04
C TYR A 9 5.72 -10.21 9.14
N ARG A 10 5.43 -10.66 10.35
CA ARG A 10 4.83 -11.97 10.64
C ARG A 10 3.31 -11.92 10.81
N HIS A 11 2.62 -11.07 10.06
CA HIS A 11 1.16 -10.88 10.12
C HIS A 11 0.37 -12.20 10.08
N LEU A 12 0.81 -13.17 9.26
CA LEU A 12 0.17 -14.50 9.16
C LEU A 12 0.28 -15.37 10.43
N PHE A 13 1.22 -15.09 11.33
CA PHE A 13 1.46 -15.88 12.55
C PHE A 13 0.83 -15.26 13.81
N VAL A 14 0.26 -14.06 13.69
CA VAL A 14 -0.26 -13.31 14.83
C VAL A 14 -1.46 -14.02 15.48
N ALA A 15 -2.35 -14.60 14.66
CA ALA A 15 -3.53 -15.33 15.16
C ALA A 15 -3.14 -16.60 15.93
N ASP A 16 -2.21 -17.40 15.38
CA ASP A 16 -1.72 -18.61 16.04
C ASP A 16 -1.05 -18.29 17.38
N TYR A 17 -0.24 -17.23 17.42
CA TYR A 17 0.38 -16.81 18.67
C TYR A 17 -0.64 -16.35 19.71
N HIS A 18 -1.65 -15.58 19.31
CA HIS A 18 -2.70 -15.12 20.21
C HIS A 18 -3.49 -16.29 20.80
N ARG A 19 -3.82 -17.31 19.98
CA ARG A 19 -4.47 -18.54 20.47
C ARG A 19 -3.68 -19.19 21.60
N ASP A 20 -2.36 -19.26 21.45
CA ASP A 20 -1.49 -19.94 22.41
C ASP A 20 -1.13 -19.03 23.61
N HIS A 21 -1.27 -17.70 23.47
CA HIS A 21 -0.94 -16.69 24.48
C HIS A 21 -2.04 -15.61 24.60
N PRO A 22 -3.29 -15.97 24.95
CA PRO A 22 -4.46 -15.10 24.79
C PRO A 22 -4.44 -13.84 25.66
N THR A 23 -3.67 -13.85 26.74
CA THR A 23 -3.57 -12.71 27.68
C THR A 23 -2.40 -11.78 27.38
N GLN A 24 -1.52 -12.14 26.45
CA GLN A 24 -0.36 -11.32 26.12
C GLN A 24 -0.72 -10.32 25.01
N PRO A 25 -0.56 -9.01 25.23
CA PRO A 25 -0.80 -8.01 24.19
C PRO A 25 0.15 -8.17 23.00
N ILE A 26 -0.34 -7.90 21.79
CA ILE A 26 0.40 -8.06 20.53
C ILE A 26 0.43 -6.73 19.77
N ILE A 27 1.59 -6.39 19.20
CA ILE A 27 1.75 -5.24 18.32
C ILE A 27 2.63 -5.61 17.11
N GLY A 28 2.32 -5.03 15.95
CA GLY A 28 3.19 -5.07 14.79
C GLY A 28 4.32 -4.07 14.94
N THR A 29 5.49 -4.51 15.37
CA THR A 29 6.66 -3.63 15.52
C THR A 29 7.26 -3.21 14.18
N GLU A 30 6.99 -3.96 13.10
CA GLU A 30 7.32 -3.60 11.72
C GLU A 30 6.34 -4.31 10.77
N MET A 31 5.60 -3.56 9.94
CA MET A 31 4.54 -4.08 9.08
C MET A 31 4.57 -3.43 7.68
N GLY A 32 3.89 -4.03 6.71
CA GLY A 32 3.95 -3.55 5.33
C GLY A 32 5.29 -3.86 4.69
N SER A 33 6.10 -2.83 4.39
CA SER A 33 7.23 -2.88 3.45
C SER A 33 6.80 -2.96 1.98
N THR A 34 5.64 -2.40 1.63
CA THR A 34 5.28 -2.17 0.22
C THR A 34 6.36 -1.29 -0.41
N VAL A 35 6.88 -1.71 -1.57
CA VAL A 35 7.90 -0.96 -2.33
C VAL A 35 7.27 -0.34 -3.58
N SER A 36 7.40 0.98 -3.72
CA SER A 36 6.75 1.73 -4.80
C SER A 36 7.56 2.97 -5.19
N THR A 37 7.40 3.42 -6.44
CA THR A 37 7.95 4.69 -6.91
C THR A 37 6.80 5.63 -7.28
N ARG A 38 6.80 6.85 -6.73
CA ARG A 38 5.69 7.81 -6.90
C ARG A 38 5.38 8.06 -8.37
N GLY A 39 4.13 7.85 -8.78
CA GLY A 39 3.63 8.17 -10.12
C GLY A 39 4.02 7.19 -11.22
N GLU A 40 4.67 6.08 -10.88
CA GLU A 40 5.08 5.04 -11.84
C GLU A 40 4.07 3.88 -11.83
N TYR A 41 3.51 3.51 -12.97
CA TYR A 41 2.47 2.47 -13.07
C TYR A 41 2.91 1.31 -13.96
N ALA A 42 4.22 1.11 -14.02
CA ALA A 42 4.87 -0.04 -14.65
C ALA A 42 6.18 -0.31 -13.90
N LYS A 43 6.55 -1.59 -13.81
CA LYS A 43 7.87 -1.96 -13.30
C LYS A 43 8.90 -1.72 -14.39
N ASP A 44 9.84 -0.82 -14.14
CA ASP A 44 10.98 -0.55 -15.03
C ASP A 44 12.28 -0.93 -14.30
N THR A 45 12.84 -2.07 -14.65
CA THR A 45 14.08 -2.56 -14.03
C THR A 45 15.34 -1.88 -14.55
N ILE A 46 15.25 -1.11 -15.64
CA ILE A 46 16.37 -0.33 -16.18
C ILE A 46 16.48 0.99 -15.41
N ARG A 47 15.34 1.66 -15.21
CA ARG A 47 15.25 2.92 -14.43
C ARG A 47 15.11 2.69 -12.93
N ASN A 48 14.90 1.45 -12.50
CA ASN A 48 14.66 1.06 -11.11
C ASN A 48 13.38 1.67 -10.53
N TYR A 49 12.29 1.61 -11.29
CA TYR A 49 10.96 2.04 -10.86
C TYR A 49 10.05 0.86 -10.58
N LEU A 50 9.20 1.04 -9.57
CA LEU A 50 8.19 0.09 -9.15
C LEU A 50 6.81 0.70 -9.28
N HIS A 51 5.84 -0.17 -9.47
CA HIS A 51 4.45 0.21 -9.55
C HIS A 51 4.01 0.92 -8.25
N ASP A 52 3.39 2.08 -8.39
CA ASP A 52 2.79 2.89 -7.33
C ASP A 52 1.39 2.38 -6.98
N HIS A 53 1.17 1.07 -7.00
CA HIS A 53 -0.02 0.46 -6.42
C HIS A 53 0.47 -0.54 -5.36
N ASP A 54 -0.42 -0.96 -4.46
CA ASP A 54 -0.10 -1.88 -3.37
C ASP A 54 0.07 -3.33 -3.88
N LEU A 55 1.06 -3.52 -4.75
CA LEU A 55 1.30 -4.74 -5.52
C LEU A 55 2.67 -5.38 -5.25
N ASN A 56 3.62 -4.60 -4.75
CA ASN A 56 5.00 -5.03 -4.60
C ASN A 56 5.41 -4.97 -3.15
N ALA A 57 5.87 -6.08 -2.60
CA ALA A 57 6.54 -6.14 -1.32
C ALA A 57 7.71 -7.13 -1.41
N PRO A 58 8.78 -6.96 -0.62
CA PRO A 58 9.81 -7.97 -0.47
C PRO A 58 9.25 -9.30 0.03
N TRP A 59 9.96 -10.41 -0.23
CA TRP A 59 9.51 -11.76 0.11
C TRP A 59 9.26 -12.00 1.61
N TRP A 60 9.89 -11.20 2.47
CA TRP A 60 9.73 -11.30 3.93
C TRP A 60 8.54 -10.48 4.45
N ALA A 61 7.94 -9.64 3.61
CA ALA A 61 7.05 -8.56 3.99
C ALA A 61 5.65 -8.74 3.37
N SER A 62 4.85 -7.68 3.32
CA SER A 62 3.49 -7.72 2.80
C SER A 62 3.08 -6.42 2.14
N THR A 63 2.01 -6.48 1.34
CA THR A 63 1.29 -5.28 0.93
C THR A 63 0.62 -4.61 2.13
N ALA A 64 0.21 -3.35 2.00
CA ALA A 64 -0.51 -2.61 3.03
C ALA A 64 -1.82 -3.29 3.37
N GLU A 65 -2.59 -3.69 2.35
CA GLU A 65 -3.88 -4.37 2.55
C GLU A 65 -3.71 -5.69 3.30
N ALA A 66 -2.70 -6.48 2.95
CA ALA A 66 -2.51 -7.82 3.48
C ALA A 66 -2.25 -7.85 5.00
N TRP A 67 -1.53 -6.86 5.56
CA TRP A 67 -1.31 -6.80 7.01
C TRP A 67 -2.39 -5.99 7.73
N TRP A 68 -2.89 -4.92 7.11
CA TRP A 68 -3.82 -4.01 7.77
C TRP A 68 -5.18 -4.66 7.98
N LYS A 69 -5.70 -5.38 6.99
CA LYS A 69 -7.00 -6.02 7.07
C LYS A 69 -7.15 -6.94 8.29
N PRO A 70 -6.27 -7.93 8.54
CA PRO A 70 -6.36 -8.73 9.76
C PRO A 70 -6.07 -7.92 11.02
N ALA A 71 -5.17 -6.94 11.00
CA ALA A 71 -4.90 -6.11 12.18
C ALA A 71 -6.13 -5.27 12.59
N ALA A 72 -6.87 -4.71 11.63
CA ALA A 72 -8.05 -3.89 11.84
C ALA A 72 -9.26 -4.69 12.36
N GLU A 73 -9.38 -5.95 11.96
CA GLU A 73 -10.48 -6.83 12.35
C GLU A 73 -10.28 -7.45 13.75
N ASN A 74 -9.04 -7.61 14.19
CA ASN A 74 -8.70 -8.37 15.39
C ASN A 74 -8.33 -7.47 16.58
N LYS A 75 -9.25 -7.33 17.56
CA LYS A 75 -9.08 -6.48 18.75
C LYS A 75 -7.87 -6.84 19.64
N TYR A 76 -7.37 -8.08 19.56
CA TYR A 76 -6.19 -8.50 20.32
C TYR A 76 -4.87 -7.98 19.73
N TRP A 77 -4.90 -7.46 18.50
CA TRP A 77 -3.76 -6.88 17.82
C TRP A 77 -3.86 -5.35 17.92
N LEU A 78 -2.94 -4.73 18.65
CA LEU A 78 -2.93 -3.30 18.95
C LEU A 78 -2.59 -2.39 17.75
N GLY A 79 -2.55 -2.92 16.53
CA GLY A 79 -2.08 -2.23 15.32
C GLY A 79 -0.60 -2.47 15.02
N GLY A 80 0.03 -1.56 14.27
CA GLY A 80 1.46 -1.69 13.94
C GLY A 80 2.12 -0.46 13.34
N PHE A 81 3.44 -0.54 13.22
CA PHE A 81 4.29 0.49 12.63
C PHE A 81 4.69 0.07 11.22
N ILE A 82 4.32 0.87 10.23
CA ILE A 82 4.65 0.58 8.83
C ILE A 82 6.12 0.87 8.54
N TRP A 83 6.73 0.01 7.72
CA TRP A 83 8.01 0.27 7.08
C TRP A 83 7.74 0.79 5.65
N THR A 84 7.86 2.08 5.35
CA THR A 84 8.12 3.22 6.25
C THR A 84 7.13 4.36 6.01
N GLY A 85 7.13 5.35 6.91
CA GLY A 85 6.36 6.59 6.71
C GLY A 85 6.90 7.42 5.53
N PHE A 86 8.20 7.69 5.53
CA PHE A 86 8.90 8.39 4.46
C PHE A 86 9.96 7.48 3.86
N ASP A 87 10.25 7.68 2.58
CA ASP A 87 11.48 7.17 2.01
C ASP A 87 12.69 7.81 2.70
N TYR A 88 13.78 7.06 2.74
CA TYR A 88 15.06 7.44 3.33
C TYR A 88 16.21 7.10 2.37
N ARG A 89 17.40 7.61 2.68
CA ARG A 89 18.61 7.27 1.91
C ARG A 89 19.11 5.88 2.27
N GLY A 90 19.60 5.14 1.28
CA GLY A 90 20.05 3.76 1.41
C GLY A 90 18.93 2.75 1.24
N GLU A 91 19.26 1.48 1.47
CA GLU A 91 18.34 0.34 1.36
C GLU A 91 17.38 0.39 0.15
N PRO A 92 17.91 0.49 -1.09
CA PRO A 92 17.10 0.70 -2.29
C PRO A 92 16.38 -0.57 -2.75
N THR A 93 15.99 -1.45 -1.83
CA THR A 93 15.30 -2.71 -2.09
C THR A 93 14.10 -2.48 -3.01
N PRO A 94 13.94 -3.26 -4.09
CA PRO A 94 14.69 -4.47 -4.45
C PRO A 94 15.92 -4.21 -5.34
N PHE A 95 16.21 -2.95 -5.65
CA PHE A 95 17.28 -2.55 -6.55
C PHE A 95 18.60 -2.32 -5.82
N ARG A 96 19.61 -1.91 -6.59
CA ARG A 96 20.94 -1.52 -6.13
C ARG A 96 21.35 -0.24 -6.88
N TRP A 97 22.64 0.07 -6.90
CA TRP A 97 23.20 1.13 -7.76
C TRP A 97 22.59 1.09 -9.18
N PRO A 98 22.17 2.23 -9.75
CA PRO A 98 22.36 3.62 -9.31
C PRO A 98 21.35 4.14 -8.29
N ASN A 99 20.44 3.31 -7.79
CA ASN A 99 19.42 3.75 -6.84
C ASN A 99 20.02 3.89 -5.44
N ILE A 100 19.80 5.05 -4.80
CA ILE A 100 20.41 5.41 -3.51
C ILE A 100 19.40 5.73 -2.42
N ASN A 101 18.10 5.64 -2.72
CA ASN A 101 17.01 5.85 -1.77
C ASN A 101 16.15 4.59 -1.68
N SER A 102 15.45 4.44 -0.57
CA SER A 102 14.46 3.39 -0.37
C SER A 102 13.27 3.54 -1.32
N HIS A 103 12.45 2.48 -1.38
CA HIS A 103 11.15 2.48 -2.05
C HIS A 103 9.97 2.23 -1.07
N PHE A 104 10.26 2.09 0.23
CA PHE A 104 9.32 1.65 1.26
C PHE A 104 8.34 2.72 1.73
N GLY A 105 8.69 3.99 1.58
CA GLY A 105 7.92 5.10 2.12
C GLY A 105 6.54 5.20 1.49
N VAL A 106 5.51 5.43 2.30
CA VAL A 106 4.20 5.87 1.79
C VAL A 106 4.26 7.32 1.27
N MET A 107 5.27 8.08 1.68
CA MET A 107 5.69 9.34 1.06
C MET A 107 7.12 9.21 0.53
N ASP A 108 7.43 9.92 -0.55
CA ASP A 108 8.81 9.99 -1.04
C ASP A 108 9.73 10.84 -0.13
N VAL A 109 11.01 10.91 -0.46
CA VAL A 109 12.01 11.69 0.31
C VAL A 109 11.72 13.20 0.36
N CYS A 110 10.87 13.70 -0.53
CA CYS A 110 10.44 15.10 -0.58
C CYS A 110 9.11 15.33 0.19
N GLY A 111 8.53 14.27 0.76
CA GLY A 111 7.25 14.32 1.46
C GLY A 111 6.03 14.34 0.56
N PHE A 112 6.19 13.99 -0.72
CA PHE A 112 5.04 13.85 -1.62
C PHE A 112 4.39 12.47 -1.43
N PRO A 113 3.05 12.40 -1.27
CA PRO A 113 2.35 11.14 -1.06
C PRO A 113 2.45 10.25 -2.30
N LYS A 114 2.69 8.97 -2.05
CA LYS A 114 2.48 7.87 -3.00
C LYS A 114 1.05 7.38 -2.89
N ASN A 115 0.62 6.48 -3.77
CA ASN A 115 -0.74 5.92 -3.72
C ASN A 115 -1.08 5.23 -2.40
N ASN A 116 -0.11 4.53 -1.82
CA ASN A 116 -0.30 3.79 -0.57
C ASN A 116 -0.60 4.72 0.62
N TYR A 117 -0.22 6.00 0.54
CA TYR A 117 -0.63 7.03 1.50
C TYR A 117 -2.15 7.13 1.59
N TYR A 118 -2.83 7.15 0.44
CA TYR A 118 -4.29 7.31 0.39
C TYR A 118 -5.04 6.04 0.81
N TYR A 119 -4.43 4.86 0.64
CA TYR A 119 -4.95 3.63 1.25
C TYR A 119 -5.02 3.78 2.78
N TYR A 120 -3.90 4.13 3.41
CA TYR A 120 -3.87 4.35 4.86
C TYR A 120 -4.76 5.51 5.29
N GLN A 121 -4.78 6.62 4.56
CA GLN A 121 -5.64 7.77 4.89
C GLN A 121 -7.12 7.40 4.90
N SER A 122 -7.56 6.56 3.96
CA SER A 122 -8.96 6.08 3.88
C SER A 122 -9.36 5.33 5.15
N TRP A 123 -8.46 4.52 5.71
CA TRP A 123 -8.79 3.62 6.83
C TRP A 123 -8.38 4.14 8.21
N TRP A 124 -7.42 5.06 8.29
CA TRP A 124 -6.86 5.57 9.55
C TRP A 124 -7.32 6.98 9.91
N THR A 125 -8.17 7.61 9.10
CA THR A 125 -8.68 8.96 9.37
C THR A 125 -10.17 9.05 9.11
N ASP A 126 -10.82 10.02 9.75
CA ASP A 126 -12.23 10.35 9.52
C ASP A 126 -12.43 11.36 8.36
N LYS A 127 -11.40 11.58 7.53
CA LYS A 127 -11.51 12.47 6.37
C LYS A 127 -12.17 11.75 5.21
N ASP A 128 -12.99 12.44 4.43
CA ASP A 128 -13.47 11.91 3.16
C ASP A 128 -12.28 11.76 2.20
N VAL A 129 -11.98 10.53 1.79
CA VAL A 129 -10.89 10.22 0.86
C VAL A 129 -11.48 9.72 -0.45
N LEU A 130 -11.03 10.33 -1.55
CA LEU A 130 -11.27 9.85 -2.91
C LEU A 130 -10.02 10.13 -3.73
N ASN A 131 -9.14 9.14 -3.82
CA ASN A 131 -7.93 9.22 -4.63
C ASN A 131 -8.00 8.22 -5.78
N ILE A 132 -7.83 8.71 -7.01
CA ILE A 132 -7.80 7.91 -8.24
C ILE A 132 -6.37 7.82 -8.77
N SER A 133 -6.03 6.64 -9.26
CA SER A 133 -4.82 6.39 -10.04
C SER A 133 -5.12 5.42 -11.17
N PRO A 134 -4.28 5.32 -12.21
CA PRO A 134 -3.09 6.13 -12.48
C PRO A 134 -3.39 7.54 -13.01
N HIS A 135 -2.36 8.24 -13.48
CA HIS A 135 -2.53 9.46 -14.29
C HIS A 135 -3.29 9.16 -15.60
N TRP A 136 -3.82 10.18 -16.28
CA TRP A 136 -4.55 10.02 -17.54
C TRP A 136 -3.81 10.46 -18.81
N ASN A 137 -2.47 10.47 -18.77
CA ASN A 137 -1.61 10.79 -19.91
C ASN A 137 -0.99 9.52 -20.50
N TRP A 138 -1.62 8.95 -21.53
CA TRP A 138 -1.18 7.69 -22.14
C TRP A 138 -0.80 7.87 -23.61
N THR A 139 0.40 7.40 -23.97
CA THR A 139 0.87 7.42 -25.36
C THR A 139 0.25 6.27 -26.14
N ILE A 140 -0.54 6.60 -27.16
CA ILE A 140 -1.08 5.62 -28.12
C ILE A 140 -0.12 5.58 -29.32
N LYS A 141 0.46 4.42 -29.60
CA LYS A 141 1.24 4.23 -30.83
C LYS A 141 0.29 4.21 -32.02
N TRP A 142 0.64 4.92 -33.09
CA TRP A 142 -0.18 4.93 -34.30
C TRP A 142 -0.39 3.51 -34.83
N GLY A 143 -1.63 3.18 -35.19
CA GLY A 143 -2.03 1.86 -35.66
C GLY A 143 -2.16 0.77 -34.57
N GLN A 144 -1.97 1.11 -33.29
CA GLN A 144 -2.20 0.19 -32.17
C GLN A 144 -3.51 0.53 -31.45
N PRO A 145 -4.22 -0.47 -30.90
CA PRO A 145 -5.37 -0.20 -30.03
C PRO A 145 -4.91 0.59 -28.80
N ALA A 146 -5.81 1.40 -28.26
CA ALA A 146 -5.58 2.08 -27.00
C ALA A 146 -5.35 1.02 -25.89
N PRO A 147 -4.39 1.24 -24.98
CA PRO A 147 -4.16 0.30 -23.88
C PRO A 147 -5.38 0.28 -22.94
N VAL A 148 -5.67 -0.91 -22.40
CA VAL A 148 -6.56 -1.03 -21.25
C VAL A 148 -5.80 -0.54 -20.02
N ILE A 149 -6.39 0.38 -19.27
CA ILE A 149 -5.77 0.99 -18.08
C ILE A 149 -6.53 0.51 -16.84
N ASP A 150 -5.81 -0.12 -15.92
CA ASP A 150 -6.34 -0.48 -14.61
C ASP A 150 -6.43 0.76 -13.72
N VAL A 151 -7.66 1.23 -13.50
CA VAL A 151 -7.94 2.37 -12.63
C VAL A 151 -8.21 1.87 -11.22
N TRP A 152 -7.43 2.37 -10.26
CA TRP A 152 -7.55 2.08 -8.84
C TRP A 152 -8.11 3.30 -8.11
N VAL A 153 -8.90 3.05 -7.07
CA VAL A 153 -9.47 4.09 -6.23
C VAL A 153 -9.26 3.72 -4.78
N ASN A 154 -8.59 4.59 -4.03
CA ASN A 154 -8.54 4.52 -2.58
C ASN A 154 -9.63 5.45 -2.03
N SER A 155 -10.57 4.90 -1.28
CA SER A 155 -11.67 5.65 -0.70
C SER A 155 -12.26 4.96 0.51
N ASN A 156 -12.82 5.75 1.43
CA ASN A 156 -13.63 5.28 2.55
C ASN A 156 -15.14 5.52 2.38
N ALA A 157 -15.56 5.98 1.19
CA ALA A 157 -16.98 6.05 0.83
C ALA A 157 -17.59 4.64 0.70
N ASP A 158 -18.91 4.52 0.83
CA ASP A 158 -19.60 3.23 0.65
C ASP A 158 -19.47 2.67 -0.77
N SER A 159 -19.42 3.57 -1.77
CA SER A 159 -19.28 3.20 -3.18
C SER A 159 -18.69 4.34 -4.01
N VAL A 160 -18.12 3.98 -5.16
CA VAL A 160 -17.51 4.90 -6.12
C VAL A 160 -18.05 4.62 -7.52
N GLU A 161 -18.51 5.65 -8.24
CA GLU A 161 -18.88 5.58 -9.66
C GLU A 161 -17.79 6.23 -10.52
N LEU A 162 -17.26 5.49 -11.51
CA LEU A 162 -16.27 6.00 -12.44
C LEU A 162 -16.96 6.61 -13.66
N VAL A 163 -16.59 7.83 -14.03
CA VAL A 163 -17.11 8.54 -15.20
C VAL A 163 -15.95 8.99 -16.07
N LEU A 164 -16.01 8.69 -17.38
CA LEU A 164 -15.02 9.11 -18.38
C LEU A 164 -15.73 9.89 -19.48
N ASN A 165 -15.35 11.15 -19.66
CA ASN A 165 -15.93 12.06 -20.67
C ASN A 165 -17.48 12.08 -20.63
N GLY A 166 -18.04 12.16 -19.42
CA GLY A 166 -19.49 12.16 -19.19
C GLY A 166 -20.18 10.79 -19.27
N LYS A 167 -19.48 9.73 -19.69
CA LYS A 167 -20.02 8.37 -19.73
C LYS A 167 -19.70 7.61 -18.44
N LYS A 168 -20.73 7.08 -17.78
CA LYS A 168 -20.59 6.17 -16.64
C LYS A 168 -19.96 4.85 -17.08
N LEU A 169 -18.86 4.47 -16.42
CA LEU A 169 -18.15 3.21 -16.64
C LEU A 169 -18.52 2.13 -15.63
N GLY A 170 -19.23 2.49 -14.56
CA GLY A 170 -19.75 1.58 -13.55
C GLY A 170 -19.55 2.10 -12.14
N MET A 171 -20.29 1.51 -11.20
CA MET A 171 -20.19 1.77 -9.77
C MET A 171 -19.70 0.51 -9.05
N LYS A 172 -18.84 0.68 -8.05
CA LYS A 172 -18.35 -0.39 -7.18
C LYS A 172 -18.54 -0.01 -5.72
N THR A 173 -19.02 -0.96 -4.92
CA THR A 173 -19.02 -0.86 -3.45
C THR A 173 -17.60 -1.01 -2.93
N MET A 174 -17.19 -0.17 -1.99
CA MET A 174 -15.86 -0.25 -1.39
C MET A 174 -15.83 -1.35 -0.33
N PRO A 175 -14.92 -2.33 -0.42
CA PRO A 175 -14.69 -3.27 0.68
C PRO A 175 -14.04 -2.52 1.85
N ARG A 176 -14.55 -2.71 3.06
CA ARG A 176 -13.93 -2.14 4.27
C ARG A 176 -12.49 -2.68 4.41
N ASN A 177 -11.52 -1.79 4.58
CA ASN A 177 -10.09 -2.11 4.64
C ASN A 177 -9.50 -2.76 3.36
N GLY A 178 -10.18 -2.67 2.21
CA GLY A 178 -9.67 -3.15 0.92
C GLY A 178 -9.50 -2.05 -0.11
#